data_AF-A0AAD8ADD4-F1
#
_entry.id   AF-A0AAD8ADD4-F1
#
_cell.length_a   1.000
_cell.length_b   1.000
_cell.length_c   1.000
_cell.angle_alpha   90.00
_cell.angle_beta   90.00
_cell.angle_gamma   90.00
#
_symmetry.space_group_name_H-M   'P 1'
#
loop_
_entity.id
_entity.type
_entity.pdbx_description
1 polymer ?
#
loop_
_entity_poly.entity_id
_entity_poly.type
_entity_poly.pdbx_seq_one_letter_code
_entity_poly.pdbx_strand_id
1 'polypeptide(L)'
;MKVRWNACYAIGNIMRNSALYSDNFSWQNAVFTTLSKLVQDFRNFKVRINAALALCVPSCREYYGTYYISVWSALLNALDNSQNMEDFSEYKHRDNLLDQICLTLSHLASVATRDDLVLLHDVLTFHLDTLQNHLLKFHERVVPEKANALSSAASHAASLLQLPGLTSNQHSAAALLTSIFLHDKELHTYNMF
;
A
#
# COMPACT_ATOMS: atom_id res chain seq x y z
N MET A 1 15.31 1.90 -19.71
CA MET A 1 14.24 1.24 -18.94
C MET A 1 14.73 0.00 -18.19
N LYS A 2 15.39 -0.95 -18.87
CA LYS A 2 15.88 -2.20 -18.26
C LYS A 2 16.76 -2.02 -17.02
N VAL A 3 17.69 -1.06 -17.04
CA VAL A 3 18.58 -0.79 -15.89
C VAL A 3 17.81 -0.38 -14.63
N ARG A 4 16.83 0.52 -14.76
CA ARG A 4 15.99 0.95 -13.61
C ARG A 4 15.11 -0.18 -13.10
N TRP A 5 14.55 -0.97 -14.02
CA TRP A 5 13.79 -2.16 -13.67
C TRP A 5 14.65 -3.17 -12.87
N ASN A 6 15.85 -3.49 -13.38
CA ASN A 6 16.82 -4.36 -12.70
C ASN A 6 17.21 -3.80 -11.33
N ALA A 7 17.40 -2.48 -11.22
CA ALA A 7 17.77 -1.83 -9.97
C ALA A 7 16.65 -1.95 -8.92
N CYS A 8 15.39 -1.67 -9.27
CA CYS A 8 14.25 -1.87 -8.35
C CYS A 8 14.16 -3.33 -7.89
N TYR A 9 14.34 -4.28 -8.81
CA TYR A 9 14.32 -5.71 -8.49
C TYR A 9 15.46 -6.10 -7.54
N ALA A 10 16.68 -5.65 -7.79
CA ALA A 10 17.84 -5.91 -6.94
C ALA A 10 17.67 -5.28 -5.54
N ILE A 11 17.18 -4.03 -5.47
CA ILE A 11 16.85 -3.36 -4.20
C ILE A 11 15.82 -4.16 -3.42
N GLY A 12 14.75 -4.61 -4.07
CA GLY A 12 13.74 -5.46 -3.44
C GLY A 12 14.31 -6.75 -2.87
N ASN A 13 15.29 -7.38 -3.53
CA ASN A 13 15.96 -8.56 -2.99
C ASN A 13 16.86 -8.22 -1.80
N ILE A 14 17.61 -7.12 -1.86
CA ILE A 14 18.49 -6.68 -0.76
C ILE A 14 17.67 -6.35 0.49
N MET A 15 16.52 -5.68 0.33
CA MET A 15 15.60 -5.32 1.42
C MET A 15 14.96 -6.52 2.13
N ARG A 16 15.10 -7.76 1.61
CA ARG A 16 14.67 -8.96 2.34
C ARG A 16 15.62 -9.34 3.48
N ASN A 17 16.85 -8.84 3.45
CA ASN A 17 17.84 -9.14 4.47
C ASN A 17 17.61 -8.27 5.71
N SER A 18 17.15 -8.86 6.80
CA SER A 18 16.89 -8.15 8.07
C SER A 18 18.10 -7.43 8.65
N ALA A 19 19.32 -7.95 8.40
CA ALA A 19 20.56 -7.33 8.89
C ALA A 19 20.74 -5.90 8.36
N LEU A 20 20.21 -5.61 7.17
CA LEU A 20 20.25 -4.28 6.55
C LEU A 20 19.58 -3.18 7.40
N TYR A 21 18.64 -3.57 8.27
CA TYR A 21 17.86 -2.66 9.11
C TYR A 21 18.41 -2.54 10.53
N SER A 22 19.27 -3.46 10.97
CA SER A 22 19.93 -3.40 12.29
C SER A 22 21.11 -2.44 12.29
N ASP A 23 21.69 -2.19 11.12
CA ASP A 23 22.84 -1.33 10.96
C ASP A 23 22.40 0.13 10.72
N ASN A 24 23.11 1.09 11.33
CA ASN A 24 22.94 2.53 11.14
C ASN A 24 23.45 3.01 9.76
N PHE A 25 23.16 2.26 8.70
CA PHE A 25 23.48 2.65 7.34
C PHE A 25 22.46 3.67 6.85
N SER A 26 22.91 4.80 6.29
CA SER A 26 22.06 5.89 5.81
C SER A 26 21.33 5.62 4.47
N TRP A 27 21.09 4.34 4.14
CA TRP A 27 20.55 3.94 2.83
C TRP A 27 19.05 4.15 2.71
N GLN A 28 18.28 4.06 3.82
CA GLN A 28 16.81 4.09 3.79
C GLN A 28 16.30 5.34 3.09
N ASN A 29 16.93 6.50 3.37
CA ASN A 29 16.57 7.76 2.73
C ASN A 29 16.66 7.68 1.20
N ALA A 30 17.82 7.26 0.69
CA ALA A 30 18.05 7.18 -0.75
C ALA A 30 17.09 6.18 -1.41
N VAL A 31 16.86 5.02 -0.76
CA VAL A 31 16.03 3.96 -1.33
C VAL A 31 14.54 4.29 -1.27
N PHE A 32 13.99 4.59 -0.10
CA PHE A 32 12.55 4.86 0.03
C PHE A 32 12.14 6.09 -0.78
N THR A 33 12.89 7.19 -0.72
CA THR A 33 12.58 8.38 -1.53
C THR A 33 12.62 8.08 -3.03
N THR A 34 13.60 7.29 -3.49
CA THR A 34 13.71 6.94 -4.91
C THR A 34 12.57 6.02 -5.36
N LEU A 35 12.27 4.97 -4.59
CA LEU A 35 11.17 4.05 -4.91
C LEU A 35 9.81 4.77 -4.88
N SER A 36 9.57 5.62 -3.88
CA SER A 36 8.36 6.45 -3.78
C SER A 36 8.20 7.38 -4.98
N LYS A 37 9.28 7.99 -5.47
CA LYS A 37 9.22 8.82 -6.69
C LYS A 37 8.95 7.99 -7.95
N LEU A 38 9.55 6.81 -8.03
CA LEU A 38 9.38 5.92 -9.19
C LEU A 38 7.96 5.38 -9.29
N VAL A 39 7.32 5.00 -8.19
CA VAL A 39 5.95 4.46 -8.22
C VAL A 39 4.91 5.51 -8.59
N GLN A 40 5.12 6.78 -8.19
CA GLN A 40 4.20 7.88 -8.47
C GLN A 40 4.13 8.21 -9.97
N ASP A 41 5.23 8.68 -10.56
CA ASP A 41 5.12 9.42 -11.82
C ASP A 41 6.07 8.94 -12.92
N PHE A 42 6.70 7.77 -12.75
CA PHE A 42 7.62 7.29 -13.78
C PHE A 42 6.86 6.72 -14.98
N ARG A 43 7.11 7.25 -16.18
CA ARG A 43 6.42 6.86 -17.43
C ARG A 43 6.34 5.37 -17.76
N ASN A 44 7.12 4.50 -17.11
CA ASN A 44 7.13 3.07 -17.40
C ASN A 44 6.46 2.26 -16.30
N PHE A 45 5.29 1.69 -16.62
CA PHE A 45 4.54 0.84 -15.70
C PHE A 45 5.34 -0.32 -15.12
N LYS A 46 6.21 -0.98 -15.89
CA LYS A 46 7.00 -2.11 -15.37
C LYS A 46 7.97 -1.67 -14.27
N VAL A 47 8.57 -0.48 -14.41
CA VAL A 47 9.42 0.11 -13.37
C VAL A 47 8.57 0.52 -12.16
N ARG A 48 7.40 1.14 -12.36
CA ARG A 48 6.45 1.48 -11.27
C ARG A 48 6.04 0.24 -10.49
N ILE A 49 5.68 -0.85 -11.18
CA ILE A 49 5.32 -2.14 -10.57
C ILE A 49 6.46 -2.68 -9.72
N ASN A 50 7.71 -2.61 -10.21
CA ASN A 50 8.86 -3.10 -9.45
C ASN A 50 9.22 -2.20 -8.27
N ALA A 51 8.97 -0.89 -8.37
CA ALA A 51 9.10 0.01 -7.25
C ALA A 51 8.07 -0.30 -6.16
N ALA A 52 6.79 -0.49 -6.54
CA ALA A 52 5.74 -0.91 -5.61
C ALA A 52 6.05 -2.27 -4.95
N LEU A 53 6.51 -3.26 -5.74
CA LEU A 53 6.98 -4.55 -5.21
C LEU A 53 8.09 -4.39 -4.17
N ALA A 54 9.10 -3.56 -4.45
CA ALA A 54 10.20 -3.32 -3.50
C ALA A 54 9.72 -2.61 -2.22
N LEU A 55 8.76 -1.68 -2.32
CA LEU A 55 8.15 -1.03 -1.16
C LEU A 55 7.32 -1.99 -0.29
N CYS A 56 6.86 -3.11 -0.86
CA CYS A 56 6.14 -4.17 -0.15
C CYS A 56 7.08 -5.16 0.58
N VAL A 57 8.39 -5.09 0.37
CA VAL A 57 9.35 -6.07 0.92
C VAL A 57 9.56 -5.99 2.43
N PRO A 58 9.73 -4.80 3.05
CA PRO A 58 10.01 -4.73 4.48
C PRO A 58 8.91 -5.43 5.28
N SER A 59 9.27 -6.45 6.05
CA SER A 59 8.32 -7.38 6.64
C SER A 59 7.63 -6.88 7.91
N CYS A 60 8.11 -5.78 8.51
CA CYS A 60 7.55 -5.21 9.73
C CYS A 60 7.65 -3.68 9.73
N ARG A 61 6.89 -3.05 10.62
CA ARG A 61 6.76 -1.59 10.71
C ARG A 61 8.07 -0.88 10.93
N GLU A 62 8.94 -1.45 11.75
CA GLU A 62 10.21 -0.88 12.18
C GLU A 62 11.16 -0.68 10.99
N TYR A 63 11.12 -1.59 10.02
CA TYR A 63 11.97 -1.54 8.82
C TYR A 63 11.64 -0.37 7.89
N TYR A 64 10.41 0.17 7.97
CA TYR A 64 10.05 1.41 7.30
C TYR A 64 10.51 2.65 8.08
N GLY A 65 10.64 2.56 9.41
CA GLY A 65 11.03 3.66 10.27
C GLY A 65 10.19 4.92 10.04
N THR A 66 10.86 6.06 9.87
CA THR A 66 10.22 7.36 9.60
C THR A 66 9.59 7.46 8.21
N TYR A 67 9.90 6.55 7.28
CA TYR A 67 9.43 6.61 5.90
C TYR A 67 8.04 6.00 5.70
N TYR A 68 7.51 5.29 6.69
CA TYR A 68 6.26 4.53 6.58
C TYR A 68 5.08 5.37 6.02
N ILE A 69 4.80 6.53 6.62
CA ILE A 69 3.71 7.41 6.15
C ILE A 69 4.01 7.97 4.76
N SER A 70 5.27 8.32 4.46
CA SER A 70 5.63 8.82 3.12
C SER A 70 5.49 7.75 2.02
N VAL A 71 5.66 6.47 2.36
CA VAL A 71 5.42 5.35 1.44
C VAL A 71 3.92 5.19 1.19
N TRP A 72 3.07 5.31 2.22
CA TRP A 72 1.62 5.38 2.07
C TRP A 72 1.20 6.49 1.10
N SER A 73 1.62 7.73 1.38
CA SER A 73 1.27 8.88 0.54
C SER A 73 1.71 8.68 -0.91
N ALA A 74 2.93 8.15 -1.13
CA ALA A 74 3.43 7.90 -2.48
C ALA A 74 2.60 6.87 -3.26
N LEU A 75 2.14 5.81 -2.59
CA LEU A 75 1.31 4.78 -3.21
C LEU A 75 -0.10 5.30 -3.52
N LEU A 76 -0.68 6.10 -2.63
CA LEU A 76 -2.00 6.70 -2.85
C LEU A 76 -1.99 7.72 -3.99
N ASN A 77 -1.00 8.61 -4.01
CA ASN A 77 -0.76 9.50 -5.16
C ASN A 77 -0.59 8.72 -6.47
N ALA A 78 0.09 7.58 -6.43
CA ALA A 78 0.27 6.73 -7.61
C ALA A 78 -1.04 6.12 -8.12
N LEU A 79 -2.01 5.83 -7.23
CA LEU A 79 -3.36 5.39 -7.62
C LEU A 79 -4.08 6.52 -8.36
N ASP A 80 -4.13 7.73 -7.79
CA ASP A 80 -4.80 8.87 -8.40
C ASP A 80 -4.21 9.20 -9.78
N ASN A 81 -2.89 9.24 -9.88
CA ASN A 81 -2.19 9.59 -11.13
C ASN A 81 -2.30 8.51 -12.22
N SER A 82 -2.68 7.28 -11.86
CA SER A 82 -2.78 6.19 -12.84
C SER A 82 -3.98 6.31 -13.79
N GLN A 83 -4.94 7.20 -13.51
CA GLN A 83 -6.16 7.40 -14.30
C GLN A 83 -5.94 8.23 -15.57
N ASN A 84 -4.87 9.02 -15.64
CA ASN A 84 -4.62 9.97 -16.73
C ASN A 84 -3.79 9.32 -17.86
N MET A 85 -4.40 8.43 -18.65
CA MET A 85 -3.73 7.76 -19.77
C MET A 85 -4.43 7.95 -21.11
N GLU A 86 -3.62 8.24 -22.14
CA GLU A 86 -4.06 8.41 -23.53
C GLU A 86 -3.87 7.13 -24.39
N ASP A 87 -2.98 6.20 -23.98
CA ASP A 87 -2.62 5.02 -24.78
C ASP A 87 -3.32 3.73 -24.29
N PHE A 88 -4.19 3.18 -25.14
CA PHE A 88 -4.94 1.94 -24.91
C PHE A 88 -4.07 0.69 -24.73
N SER A 89 -2.87 0.67 -25.33
CA SER A 89 -1.97 -0.49 -25.25
C SER A 89 -1.37 -0.69 -23.85
N GLU A 90 -1.36 0.35 -23.02
CA GLU A 90 -0.78 0.32 -21.68
C GLU A 90 -1.77 -0.10 -20.58
N TYR A 91 -3.07 -0.26 -20.89
CA TYR A 91 -4.12 -0.54 -19.89
C TYR A 91 -3.83 -1.79 -19.06
N LYS A 92 -3.37 -2.89 -19.70
CA LYS A 92 -3.01 -4.11 -18.97
C LYS A 92 -1.85 -3.89 -17.99
N HIS A 93 -0.88 -3.05 -18.36
CA HIS A 93 0.24 -2.73 -17.49
C HIS A 93 -0.17 -1.78 -16.36
N ARG A 94 -1.13 -0.87 -16.60
CA ARG A 94 -1.75 -0.05 -15.56
C ARG A 94 -2.52 -0.90 -14.57
N ASP A 95 -3.37 -1.82 -15.01
CA ASP A 95 -4.15 -2.68 -14.12
C ASP A 95 -3.22 -3.53 -13.23
N ASN A 96 -2.15 -4.09 -13.80
CA ASN A 96 -1.13 -4.78 -13.02
C ASN A 96 -0.42 -3.87 -11.99
N LEU A 97 -0.22 -2.59 -12.32
CA LEU A 97 0.31 -1.62 -11.36
C LEU A 97 -0.68 -1.34 -10.23
N LEU A 98 -1.94 -1.08 -10.57
CA LEU A 98 -3.01 -0.84 -9.60
C LEU A 98 -3.14 -1.99 -8.62
N ASP A 99 -3.19 -3.22 -9.12
CA ASP A 99 -3.26 -4.44 -8.30
C ASP A 99 -2.03 -4.56 -7.38
N GLN A 100 -0.84 -4.22 -7.88
CA GLN A 100 0.37 -4.25 -7.06
C GLN A 100 0.38 -3.15 -6.00
N ILE A 101 -0.14 -1.96 -6.30
CA ILE A 101 -0.28 -0.89 -5.31
C ILE A 101 -1.28 -1.31 -4.23
N CYS A 102 -2.45 -1.84 -4.59
CA CYS A 102 -3.43 -2.37 -3.64
C CYS A 102 -2.85 -3.47 -2.74
N LEU A 103 -2.05 -4.39 -3.30
CA LEU A 103 -1.34 -5.41 -2.53
C LEU A 103 -0.37 -4.77 -1.52
N THR A 104 0.38 -3.76 -1.96
CA THR A 104 1.38 -3.07 -1.13
C THR A 104 0.72 -2.29 0.00
N LEU A 105 -0.39 -1.59 -0.29
CA LEU A 105 -1.18 -0.88 0.72
C LEU A 105 -1.81 -1.84 1.74
N SER A 106 -2.29 -3.00 1.29
CA SER A 106 -2.78 -4.07 2.18
C SER A 106 -1.67 -4.56 3.12
N HIS A 107 -0.47 -4.80 2.59
CA HIS A 107 0.69 -5.17 3.39
C HIS A 107 1.02 -4.10 4.44
N LEU A 108 1.12 -2.84 4.03
CA LEU A 108 1.36 -1.74 4.97
C LEU A 108 0.28 -1.70 6.05
N ALA A 109 -1.00 -1.82 5.68
CA ALA A 109 -2.09 -1.85 6.64
C ALA A 109 -1.93 -2.97 7.66
N SER A 110 -1.45 -4.15 7.24
CA SER A 110 -1.21 -5.31 8.12
C SER A 110 -0.06 -5.14 9.12
N VAL A 111 0.80 -4.13 8.93
CA VAL A 111 1.90 -3.82 9.87
C VAL A 111 1.71 -2.48 10.58
N ALA A 112 0.61 -1.77 10.37
CA ALA A 112 0.36 -0.48 11.01
C ALA A 112 0.34 -0.59 12.55
N THR A 113 0.80 0.45 13.23
CA THR A 113 0.79 0.52 14.70
C THR A 113 -0.10 1.65 15.20
N ARG A 114 -0.34 1.70 16.51
CA ARG A 114 -1.10 2.78 17.17
C ARG A 114 -0.56 4.17 16.82
N ASP A 115 0.75 4.32 16.76
CA ASP A 115 1.41 5.62 16.55
C ASP A 115 1.26 6.12 15.12
N ASP A 116 0.94 5.23 14.17
CA ASP A 116 0.71 5.58 12.77
C ASP A 116 -0.70 6.12 12.53
N LEU A 117 -1.67 5.76 13.38
CA LEU A 117 -3.10 5.94 13.14
C LEU A 117 -3.46 7.40 12.80
N VAL A 118 -2.97 8.36 13.58
CA VAL A 118 -3.31 9.77 13.37
C VAL A 118 -2.81 10.27 12.02
N LEU A 119 -1.55 9.97 11.67
CA LEU A 119 -0.97 10.39 10.39
C LEU A 119 -1.58 9.62 9.19
N LEU A 120 -1.95 8.35 9.38
CA LEU A 120 -2.65 7.58 8.37
C LEU A 120 -4.02 8.16 8.07
N HIS A 121 -4.76 8.59 9.10
CA HIS A 121 -6.06 9.22 8.90
C HIS A 121 -5.95 10.44 7.97
N ASP A 122 -5.02 11.35 8.26
CA ASP A 122 -4.82 12.58 7.48
C ASP A 122 -4.54 12.28 6.00
N VAL A 123 -3.71 11.26 5.73
CA VAL A 123 -3.38 10.87 4.36
C VAL A 123 -4.55 10.13 3.70
N LEU A 124 -5.22 9.20 4.41
CA LEU A 124 -6.28 8.37 3.83
C LEU A 124 -7.55 9.15 3.50
N THR A 125 -7.93 10.14 4.31
CA THR A 125 -9.15 10.92 4.08
C THR A 125 -9.16 11.58 2.69
N PHE A 126 -8.01 12.06 2.21
CA PHE A 126 -7.89 12.70 0.91
C PHE A 126 -8.04 11.72 -0.28
N HIS A 127 -7.67 10.45 -0.07
CA HIS A 127 -7.61 9.43 -1.13
C HIS A 127 -8.70 8.35 -0.99
N LEU A 128 -9.66 8.53 -0.07
CA LEU A 128 -10.59 7.49 0.37
C LEU A 128 -11.37 6.85 -0.79
N ASP A 129 -12.05 7.67 -1.58
CA ASP A 129 -12.90 7.21 -2.68
C ASP A 129 -12.08 6.46 -3.73
N THR A 130 -10.92 7.00 -4.12
CA THR A 130 -10.03 6.36 -5.08
C THR A 130 -9.56 5.00 -4.56
N LEU A 131 -9.10 4.96 -3.30
CA LEU A 131 -8.59 3.75 -2.67
C LEU A 131 -9.67 2.66 -2.56
N GLN A 132 -10.86 3.00 -2.07
CA GLN A 132 -11.96 2.03 -1.93
C GLN A 132 -12.38 1.46 -3.28
N ASN A 133 -12.52 2.31 -4.31
CA ASN A 133 -12.87 1.86 -5.65
C ASN A 133 -11.82 0.91 -6.25
N HIS A 134 -10.53 1.16 -6.00
CA HIS A 134 -9.46 0.29 -6.47
C HIS A 134 -9.35 -1.01 -5.68
N LEU A 135 -9.54 -0.97 -4.35
CA LEU A 135 -9.53 -2.18 -3.52
C LEU A 135 -10.72 -3.09 -3.83
N LEU A 136 -11.91 -2.53 -4.10
CA LEU A 136 -13.07 -3.29 -4.54
C LEU A 136 -12.78 -4.07 -5.83
N LYS A 137 -12.33 -3.37 -6.87
CA LYS A 137 -11.96 -3.99 -8.16
C LYS A 137 -10.80 -4.98 -8.01
N PHE A 138 -9.88 -4.73 -7.09
CA PHE A 138 -8.79 -5.64 -6.79
C PHE A 138 -9.32 -6.92 -6.12
N HIS A 139 -10.23 -6.81 -5.15
CA HIS A 139 -10.85 -7.94 -4.45
C HIS A 139 -11.59 -8.88 -5.41
N GLU A 140 -12.28 -8.35 -6.42
CA GLU A 140 -12.97 -9.16 -7.45
C GLU A 140 -12.02 -9.96 -8.34
N ARG A 141 -10.76 -9.52 -8.48
CA ARG A 141 -9.77 -10.06 -9.42
C ARG A 141 -8.59 -10.76 -8.74
N VAL A 142 -8.47 -10.63 -7.42
CA VAL A 142 -7.31 -11.11 -6.67
C VAL A 142 -7.24 -12.63 -6.71
N VAL A 143 -6.07 -13.15 -7.04
CA VAL A 143 -5.80 -14.59 -7.02
C VAL A 143 -5.60 -15.06 -5.56
N PRO A 144 -5.89 -16.33 -5.23
CA PRO A 144 -5.81 -16.84 -3.86
C PRO A 144 -4.47 -16.57 -3.16
N GLU A 145 -3.36 -16.65 -3.89
CA GLU A 145 -2.01 -16.41 -3.35
C GLU A 145 -1.80 -14.98 -2.85
N LYS A 146 -2.58 -14.03 -3.36
CA LYS A 146 -2.54 -12.60 -3.00
C LYS A 146 -3.68 -12.20 -2.06
N ALA A 147 -4.74 -13.00 -1.96
CA ALA A 147 -5.89 -12.72 -1.11
C ALA A 147 -5.52 -12.64 0.38
N ASN A 148 -4.51 -13.40 0.81
CA ASN A 148 -4.00 -13.37 2.18
C ASN A 148 -3.61 -11.96 2.64
N ALA A 149 -3.05 -11.13 1.75
CA ALA A 149 -2.66 -9.76 2.12
C ALA A 149 -3.87 -8.90 2.51
N LEU A 150 -4.99 -9.04 1.78
CA LEU A 150 -6.25 -8.32 2.09
C LEU A 150 -6.84 -8.82 3.42
N SER A 151 -6.87 -10.15 3.62
CA SER A 151 -7.37 -10.72 4.87
C SER A 151 -6.51 -10.31 6.06
N SER A 152 -5.19 -10.33 5.94
CA SER A 152 -4.27 -9.84 6.98
C SER A 152 -4.48 -8.35 7.28
N ALA A 153 -4.65 -7.52 6.25
CA ALA A 153 -4.96 -6.10 6.40
C ALA A 153 -6.27 -5.88 7.17
N ALA A 154 -7.34 -6.58 6.76
CA ALA A 154 -8.65 -6.46 7.37
C ALA A 154 -8.66 -6.94 8.83
N SER A 155 -8.08 -8.11 9.11
CA SER A 155 -7.98 -8.63 10.47
C SER A 155 -7.14 -7.73 11.36
N HIS A 156 -6.03 -7.19 10.84
CA HIS A 156 -5.17 -6.29 11.62
C HIS A 156 -5.85 -4.93 11.88
N ALA A 157 -6.51 -4.34 10.89
CA ALA A 157 -7.28 -3.10 11.06
C ALA A 157 -8.37 -3.26 12.13
N ALA A 158 -9.10 -4.38 12.10
CA ALA A 158 -10.07 -4.70 13.15
C ALA A 158 -9.40 -4.84 14.53
N SER A 159 -8.21 -5.44 14.61
CA SER A 159 -7.46 -5.54 15.88
C SER A 159 -7.01 -4.18 16.42
N LEU A 160 -6.60 -3.25 15.54
CA LEU A 160 -6.21 -1.90 15.90
C LEU A 160 -7.38 -1.15 16.54
N LEU A 161 -8.60 -1.35 16.02
CA LEU A 161 -9.81 -0.73 16.56
C LEU A 161 -10.16 -1.20 17.99
N GLN A 162 -9.73 -2.41 18.36
CA GLN A 162 -9.96 -3.01 19.68
C GLN A 162 -8.85 -2.67 20.70
N LEU A 163 -7.84 -1.89 20.32
CA LEU A 163 -6.76 -1.52 21.23
C LEU A 163 -7.29 -0.69 22.42
N PRO A 164 -6.87 -0.99 23.66
CA PRO A 164 -7.31 -0.22 24.82
C PRO A 164 -6.64 1.17 24.85
N GLY A 165 -7.39 2.19 25.26
CA GLY A 165 -6.84 3.54 25.46
C GLY A 165 -6.46 4.27 24.18
N LEU A 166 -7.15 4.01 23.07
CA LEU A 166 -7.06 4.87 21.89
C LEU A 166 -7.61 6.26 22.20
N THR A 167 -6.97 7.29 21.67
CA THR A 167 -7.58 8.63 21.62
C THR A 167 -8.74 8.64 20.61
N SER A 168 -9.60 9.66 20.68
CA SER A 168 -10.69 9.83 19.71
C SER A 168 -10.19 9.81 18.25
N ASN A 169 -9.08 10.50 17.98
CA ASN A 169 -8.48 10.56 16.64
C ASN A 169 -7.93 9.19 16.21
N GLN A 170 -7.28 8.46 17.11
CA GLN A 170 -6.78 7.10 16.80
C GLN A 170 -7.92 6.12 16.57
N HIS A 171 -9.02 6.22 17.34
CA HIS A 171 -10.19 5.38 17.13
C HIS A 171 -10.84 5.65 15.77
N SER A 172 -11.02 6.93 15.40
CA SER A 172 -11.52 7.33 14.09
C SER A 172 -10.64 6.83 12.94
N ALA A 173 -9.31 6.93 13.10
CA ALA A 173 -8.34 6.39 12.15
C ALA A 173 -8.44 4.86 11.98
N ALA A 174 -8.52 4.11 13.08
CA ALA A 174 -8.63 2.66 13.04
C ALA A 174 -9.97 2.22 12.43
N ALA A 175 -11.06 2.96 12.69
CA ALA A 175 -12.36 2.73 12.07
C ALA A 175 -12.31 2.98 10.56
N LEU A 176 -11.62 4.04 10.12
CA LEU A 176 -11.39 4.33 8.70
C LEU A 176 -10.59 3.22 8.00
N LEU A 177 -9.49 2.75 8.60
CA LEU A 177 -8.75 1.60 8.06
C LEU A 177 -9.62 0.35 7.96
N THR A 178 -10.45 0.10 8.98
CA THR A 178 -11.37 -1.03 8.98
C THR A 178 -12.38 -0.91 7.84
N SER A 179 -13.00 0.26 7.63
CA SER A 179 -13.96 0.45 6.54
C SER A 179 -13.34 0.36 5.14
N ILE A 180 -12.04 0.62 5.00
CA ILE A 180 -11.32 0.49 3.74
C ILE A 180 -11.03 -0.97 3.40
N PHE A 181 -10.55 -1.77 4.35
CA PHE A 181 -10.04 -3.12 4.10
C PHE A 181 -11.02 -4.25 4.46
N LEU A 182 -11.97 -4.01 5.36
CA LEU A 182 -13.05 -4.94 5.66
C LEU A 182 -14.12 -4.83 4.57
N HIS A 183 -14.01 -5.68 3.55
CA HIS A 183 -15.06 -5.79 2.55
C HIS A 183 -16.19 -6.66 3.11
N ASP A 184 -17.27 -6.01 3.53
CA ASP A 184 -18.47 -6.71 3.98
C ASP A 184 -19.28 -7.18 2.76
N LYS A 185 -19.22 -8.47 2.45
CA LYS A 185 -20.01 -9.06 1.36
C LYS A 185 -21.52 -9.00 1.63
N GLU A 186 -21.95 -8.76 2.86
CA GLU A 186 -23.36 -8.83 3.26
C GLU A 186 -24.15 -7.55 3.00
N LEU A 187 -23.51 -6.40 2.82
CA LEU A 187 -24.21 -5.12 2.56
C LEU A 187 -24.77 -5.00 1.13
N HIS A 188 -24.33 -5.83 0.19
CA HIS A 188 -24.86 -5.83 -1.18
C HIS A 188 -25.92 -6.91 -1.44
N THR A 189 -26.20 -7.80 -0.48
CA THR A 189 -27.29 -8.79 -0.62
C THR A 189 -28.62 -8.30 -0.03
N TYR A 190 -28.60 -7.27 0.83
CA TYR A 190 -29.81 -6.72 1.47
C TYR A 190 -30.48 -5.54 0.74
N ASN A 191 -29.91 -5.05 -0.37
CA ASN A 191 -30.50 -3.96 -1.17
C ASN A 191 -31.08 -4.45 -2.51
N MET A 192 -31.41 -5.74 -2.63
CA MET A 192 -31.98 -6.31 -3.85
C MET A 192 -33.30 -7.09 -3.63
N PHE A 193 -34.05 -6.76 -2.58
CA PHE A 193 -35.43 -7.21 -2.39
C PHE A 193 -36.35 -6.04 -2.02
#